data_AF-A0A838EIV1-F1
#
_entry.id   AF-A0A838EIV1-F1
#
_cell.length_a   1.000
_cell.length_b   1.000
_cell.length_c   1.000
_cell.angle_alpha   90.00
_cell.angle_beta   90.00
_cell.angle_gamma   90.00
#
_symmetry.space_group_name_H-M   'P 1'
#
loop_
_entity.id
_entity.type
_entity.pdbx_description
1 polymer ?
#
loop_
_entity_poly.entity_id
_entity_poly.type
_entity_poly.pdbx_seq_one_letter_code
_entity_poly.pdbx_strand_id
1 'polypeptide(L)'
;MRTIHYSIRLILVLIIVSLIYLGAISLFHQAVQVSVLLTLLFITLCTERLWKLLAWLSPVLGSVDTKEQERVVEYELTRSQRYKSPLVVAAIHEKKRISLNLVAQNLRTTDIVLRSSAGYLLILLPGTTLEQATQPLKRLAMTLPIKDVVVADEKMLQTMVKTQRGNSKEDVEKIPPAEFRKACIQALEARCASIKSSVSESDEPAIYPLVDLSEAQIVPDRKILS
;
A
#
# COMPACT_ATOMS: atom_id res chain seq x y z
N MET A 1 7.65 -9.74 23.79
CA MET A 1 9.07 -9.48 23.48
C MET A 1 9.35 -8.36 22.47
N ARG A 2 8.40 -7.91 21.63
CA ARG A 2 8.65 -6.83 20.64
C ARG A 2 8.71 -5.41 21.22
N THR A 3 7.96 -5.12 22.29
CA THR A 3 7.95 -3.81 22.99
C THR A 3 9.30 -3.41 23.56
N ILE A 4 10.07 -4.38 24.08
CA ILE A 4 11.41 -4.16 24.65
C ILE A 4 12.36 -3.61 23.58
N HIS A 5 12.23 -4.06 22.33
CA HIS A 5 13.11 -3.64 21.24
C HIS A 5 12.84 -2.19 20.79
N TYR A 6 11.60 -1.71 20.89
CA TYR A 6 11.25 -0.31 20.60
C TYR A 6 11.68 0.62 21.74
N SER A 7 11.53 0.21 23.00
CA SER A 7 12.00 1.00 24.15
C SER A 7 13.51 1.19 24.16
N ILE A 8 14.29 0.15 23.84
CA ILE A 8 15.75 0.26 23.76
C ILE A 8 16.17 1.22 22.64
N ARG A 9 15.52 1.16 21.47
CA ARG A 9 15.80 2.07 20.35
C ARG A 9 15.47 3.53 20.68
N LEU A 10 14.36 3.77 21.39
CA LEU A 10 13.97 5.11 21.84
C LEU A 10 15.00 5.69 22.81
N ILE A 11 15.44 4.90 23.80
CA ILE A 11 16.44 5.30 24.79
C ILE A 11 17.77 5.66 24.11
N LEU A 12 18.20 4.85 23.13
CA LEU A 12 19.45 5.08 22.41
C LEU A 12 19.41 6.38 21.59
N VAL A 13 18.28 6.67 20.93
CA VAL A 13 18.08 7.95 20.22
C VAL A 13 18.11 9.13 21.19
N LEU A 14 17.45 9.01 22.35
CA LEU A 14 17.47 10.04 23.39
C LEU A 14 18.89 10.33 23.89
N ILE A 15 19.69 9.30 24.14
CA ILE A 15 21.08 9.45 24.58
C ILE A 15 21.91 10.17 23.51
N ILE A 16 21.79 9.79 22.24
CA ILE A 16 22.52 10.44 21.14
C ILE A 16 22.12 11.91 21.00
N VAL A 17 20.82 12.23 21.05
CA VAL A 17 20.33 13.60 20.95
C VAL A 17 20.82 14.45 22.13
N SER A 18 20.78 13.91 23.35
CA SER A 18 21.30 14.59 24.54
C SER A 18 22.81 14.83 24.47
N LEU A 19 23.59 13.88 23.97
CA LEU A 19 25.03 14.04 23.78
C LEU A 19 25.37 15.12 22.74
N ILE A 20 24.63 15.16 21.63
CA ILE A 20 24.79 16.20 20.61
C ILE A 20 24.41 17.57 21.18
N TYR A 21 23.33 17.64 21.95
CA TYR A 21 22.86 18.88 22.58
C TYR A 21 23.85 19.41 23.62
N LEU A 22 24.35 18.56 24.53
CA LEU A 22 25.41 18.93 25.48
C LEU A 22 26.70 19.32 24.77
N GLY A 23 27.09 18.61 23.72
CA GLY A 23 28.27 18.92 22.91
C GLY A 23 28.17 20.29 22.26
N ALA A 24 27.01 20.61 21.67
CA ALA A 24 26.74 21.91 21.09
C ALA A 24 26.79 23.02 22.15
N ILE A 25 26.13 22.85 23.30
CA ILE A 25 26.16 23.83 24.40
C ILE A 25 27.57 24.06 24.95
N SER A 26 28.34 22.98 25.12
CA SER A 26 29.73 23.07 25.59
C SER A 26 30.62 23.83 24.60
N LEU A 27 30.43 23.64 23.29
CA LEU A 27 31.13 24.39 22.25
C LEU A 27 30.68 25.86 22.21
N PHE A 28 29.40 26.13 22.48
CA PHE A 28 28.84 27.48 22.56
C PHE A 28 29.40 28.30 23.71
N HIS A 29 29.70 27.68 24.84
CA HIS A 29 30.25 28.40 26.00
C HIS A 29 31.69 28.91 25.76
N GLN A 30 32.42 28.34 24.80
CA GLN A 30 33.84 28.68 24.57
C GLN A 30 34.13 29.63 23.40
N ALA A 31 33.17 29.94 22.49
CA ALA A 31 33.46 30.80 21.34
C ALA A 31 32.24 31.60 20.84
N VAL A 32 32.15 32.88 21.19
CA VAL A 32 30.91 33.67 21.14
C VAL A 32 30.51 34.24 19.77
N GLN A 33 31.27 34.12 18.67
CA GLN A 33 30.83 34.69 17.37
C GLN A 33 30.96 33.79 16.14
N VAL A 34 32.00 32.98 15.99
CA VAL A 34 32.12 32.04 14.84
C VAL A 34 31.17 30.83 14.99
N SER A 35 30.79 30.52 16.23
CA SER A 35 29.93 29.38 16.57
C SER A 35 28.52 29.48 15.97
N VAL A 36 27.91 30.67 15.92
CA VAL A 36 26.50 30.82 15.52
C VAL A 36 26.28 30.45 14.05
N LEU A 37 27.18 30.88 13.16
CA LEU A 37 27.02 30.64 11.71
C LEU A 37 27.33 29.18 11.35
N LEU A 38 28.34 28.60 12.02
CA LEU A 38 28.74 27.21 11.83
C LEU A 38 27.71 26.24 12.43
N THR A 39 27.09 26.59 13.56
CA THR A 39 25.98 25.82 14.16
C THR A 39 24.70 25.94 13.36
N LEU A 40 24.36 27.11 12.80
CA LEU A 40 23.21 27.22 11.88
C LEU A 40 23.40 26.32 10.64
N LEU A 41 24.61 26.30 10.07
CA LEU A 41 24.94 25.43 8.94
C LEU A 41 24.89 23.94 9.33
N PHE A 42 25.37 23.60 10.53
CA PHE A 42 25.32 22.22 11.03
C PHE A 42 23.88 21.80 11.35
N ILE A 43 23.05 22.68 11.92
CA ILE A 43 21.64 22.42 12.22
C ILE A 43 20.86 22.25 10.92
N THR A 44 21.10 23.03 9.87
CA THR A 44 20.40 22.87 8.58
C THR A 44 20.81 21.57 7.86
N LEU A 45 22.11 21.26 7.81
CA LEU A 45 22.61 19.99 7.27
C LEU A 45 22.12 18.78 8.07
N CYS A 46 22.15 18.89 9.41
CA CYS A 46 21.67 17.85 10.29
C CYS A 46 20.15 17.74 10.25
N THR A 47 19.37 18.80 10.07
CA THR A 47 17.90 18.68 9.97
C THR A 47 17.49 17.96 8.70
N GLU A 48 18.13 18.19 7.55
CA GLU A 48 17.84 17.37 6.36
C GLU A 48 18.22 15.90 6.54
N ARG A 49 19.39 15.63 7.13
CA ARG A 49 19.87 14.27 7.38
C ARG A 49 19.06 13.56 8.46
N LEU A 50 18.67 14.29 9.50
CA LEU A 50 17.80 13.85 10.58
C LEU A 50 16.40 13.66 10.05
N TRP A 51 15.91 14.46 9.10
CA TRP A 51 14.62 14.27 8.43
C TRP A 51 14.63 13.05 7.53
N LYS A 52 15.74 12.78 6.81
CA LYS A 52 15.92 11.52 6.07
C LYS A 52 16.03 10.32 7.00
N LEU A 53 16.71 10.46 8.14
CA LEU A 53 16.77 9.44 9.19
C LEU A 53 15.43 9.24 9.88
N LEU A 54 14.67 10.32 10.13
CA LEU A 54 13.32 10.30 10.67
C LEU A 54 12.34 9.76 9.66
N ALA A 55 12.48 10.00 8.35
CA ALA A 55 11.67 9.36 7.32
C ALA A 55 12.03 7.87 7.19
N TRP A 56 13.30 7.52 7.40
CA TRP A 56 13.79 6.15 7.41
C TRP A 56 13.40 5.37 8.68
N LEU A 57 13.37 6.04 9.84
CA LEU A 57 12.96 5.53 11.16
C LEU A 57 11.46 5.67 11.40
N SER A 58 10.80 6.60 10.70
CA SER A 58 9.36 6.77 10.72
C SER A 58 8.83 5.42 10.33
N PRO A 59 7.99 4.81 11.18
CA PRO A 59 7.37 3.56 10.82
C PRO A 59 6.55 3.86 9.58
N VAL A 60 7.09 3.53 8.42
CA VAL A 60 6.33 3.50 7.17
C VAL A 60 5.39 2.35 7.33
N LEU A 61 4.28 2.66 8.01
CA LEU A 61 3.06 1.90 8.24
C LEU A 61 3.32 0.38 8.28
N GLY A 62 4.33 0.02 9.09
CA GLY A 62 4.77 -1.35 9.26
C GLY A 62 3.80 -2.06 10.17
N SER A 63 2.83 -2.76 9.57
CA SER A 63 1.58 -3.27 10.15
C SER A 63 0.67 -2.14 10.61
N VAL A 64 -0.04 -1.55 9.65
CA VAL A 64 -1.27 -0.83 9.95
C VAL A 64 -2.18 -1.80 10.71
N ASP A 65 -2.75 -1.36 11.83
CA ASP A 65 -3.79 -2.13 12.52
C ASP A 65 -4.86 -2.52 11.49
N THR A 66 -5.38 -3.74 11.52
CA THR A 66 -6.33 -4.21 10.50
C THR A 66 -7.51 -3.25 10.36
N LYS A 67 -7.91 -2.61 11.47
CA LYS A 67 -8.91 -1.56 11.50
C LYS A 67 -8.51 -0.28 10.76
N GLU A 68 -7.27 0.15 10.87
CA GLU A 68 -6.76 1.32 10.15
C GLU A 68 -6.63 1.01 8.65
N GLN A 69 -6.19 -0.20 8.28
CA GLN A 69 -6.11 -0.64 6.89
C GLN A 69 -7.50 -0.62 6.26
N GLU A 70 -8.49 -1.19 6.96
CA GLU A 70 -9.88 -1.18 6.53
C GLU A 70 -10.40 0.25 6.32
N ARG A 71 -10.13 1.17 7.26
CA ARG A 71 -10.55 2.58 7.15
C ARG A 71 -9.94 3.29 5.94
N VAL A 72 -8.65 3.06 5.66
CA VAL A 72 -7.97 3.69 4.52
C VAL A 72 -8.55 3.19 3.20
N VAL A 73 -8.75 1.87 3.08
CA VAL A 73 -9.38 1.26 1.90
C VAL A 73 -10.79 1.81 1.71
N GLU A 74 -11.60 1.87 2.78
CA GLU A 74 -12.95 2.41 2.74
C GLU A 74 -13.00 3.88 2.32
N TYR A 75 -12.08 4.69 2.85
CA TYR A 75 -11.97 6.10 2.52
C TYR A 75 -11.67 6.30 1.03
N GLU A 76 -10.67 5.61 0.49
CA GLU A 76 -10.31 5.74 -0.93
C GLU A 76 -11.40 5.18 -1.86
N LEU A 77 -12.07 4.08 -1.49
CA LEU A 77 -13.21 3.56 -2.25
C LEU A 77 -14.38 4.56 -2.25
N THR A 78 -14.70 5.15 -1.10
CA THR A 78 -15.75 6.17 -0.97
C THR A 78 -15.42 7.40 -1.81
N ARG A 79 -14.15 7.83 -1.77
CA ARG A 79 -13.66 8.96 -2.56
C ARG A 79 -13.78 8.65 -4.06
N SER A 80 -13.36 7.46 -4.49
CA SER A 80 -13.48 6.96 -5.87
C SER A 80 -14.91 7.08 -6.38
N GLN A 81 -15.86 6.52 -5.62
CA GLN A 81 -17.28 6.52 -5.96
C GLN A 81 -17.87 7.94 -5.98
N ARG A 82 -17.49 8.80 -5.02
CA ARG A 82 -18.02 10.16 -4.90
C ARG A 82 -17.59 11.05 -6.05
N TYR A 83 -16.32 10.97 -6.45
CA TYR A 83 -15.74 11.83 -7.47
C TYR A 83 -15.65 11.19 -8.84
N LYS A 84 -16.09 9.93 -8.99
CA LYS A 84 -15.92 9.10 -10.20
C LYS A 84 -14.46 9.07 -10.67
N SER A 85 -13.52 9.16 -9.73
CA SER A 85 -12.10 9.10 -10.01
C SER A 85 -11.68 7.64 -10.15
N PRO A 86 -10.85 7.26 -11.11
CA PRO A 86 -10.44 5.86 -11.25
C PRO A 86 -9.59 5.42 -10.04
N LEU A 87 -9.83 4.23 -9.53
CA LEU A 87 -9.05 3.61 -8.45
C LEU A 87 -8.69 2.19 -8.86
N VAL A 88 -7.42 1.85 -8.74
CA VAL A 88 -6.92 0.49 -8.90
C VAL A 88 -6.39 0.00 -7.56
N VAL A 89 -6.79 -1.21 -7.19
CA VAL A 89 -6.32 -1.93 -6.01
C VAL A 89 -5.48 -3.11 -6.47
N ALA A 90 -4.25 -3.21 -5.99
CA ALA A 90 -3.35 -4.32 -6.28
C ALA A 90 -2.96 -5.06 -4.99
N ALA A 91 -3.07 -6.38 -5.00
CA ALA A 91 -2.53 -7.25 -3.96
C ALA A 91 -1.27 -7.94 -4.49
N ILE A 92 -0.13 -7.68 -3.86
CA ILE A 92 1.18 -8.19 -4.24
C ILE A 92 1.63 -9.26 -3.26
N HIS A 93 1.93 -10.43 -3.79
CA HIS A 93 2.54 -11.52 -3.05
C HIS A 93 4.07 -11.42 -3.11
N GLU A 94 4.71 -11.27 -1.95
CA GLU A 94 6.16 -11.11 -1.84
C GLU A 94 6.86 -12.49 -1.81
N LYS A 95 7.93 -12.71 -2.61
CA LYS A 95 8.81 -13.91 -2.47
C LYS A 95 9.58 -13.85 -1.15
N LYS A 96 10.00 -12.65 -0.75
CA LYS A 96 10.71 -12.35 0.51
C LYS A 96 10.15 -11.05 1.07
N ARG A 97 10.09 -10.90 2.40
CA ARG A 97 9.55 -9.70 3.04
C ARG A 97 10.32 -8.44 2.60
N ILE A 98 9.64 -7.51 1.91
CA ILE A 98 10.22 -6.27 1.40
C ILE A 98 9.94 -5.14 2.40
N SER A 99 10.82 -4.14 2.47
CA SER A 99 10.53 -2.93 3.23
C SER A 99 9.50 -2.07 2.48
N LEU A 100 8.50 -1.56 3.20
CA LEU A 100 7.45 -0.71 2.62
C LEU A 100 8.03 0.56 1.99
N ASN A 101 9.12 1.09 2.56
CA ASN A 101 9.89 2.20 2.00
C ASN A 101 10.35 1.95 0.56
N LEU A 102 10.84 0.75 0.30
CA LEU A 102 11.43 0.41 -0.97
C LEU A 102 10.34 0.18 -2.03
N VAL A 103 9.17 -0.30 -1.62
CA VAL A 103 7.95 -0.33 -2.45
C VAL A 103 7.47 1.09 -2.75
N ALA A 104 7.34 1.95 -1.73
CA ALA A 104 6.87 3.32 -1.86
C ALA A 104 7.77 4.19 -2.76
N GLN A 105 9.09 3.99 -2.74
CA GLN A 105 10.03 4.70 -3.62
C GLN A 105 9.84 4.41 -5.11
N ASN A 106 9.25 3.26 -5.45
CA ASN A 106 8.97 2.86 -6.82
C ASN A 106 7.55 3.25 -7.28
N LEU A 107 6.78 3.90 -6.41
CA LEU A 107 5.40 4.33 -6.63
C LEU A 107 5.30 5.86 -6.54
N ARG A 108 4.14 6.42 -6.89
CA ARG A 108 3.87 7.85 -6.75
C ARG A 108 3.61 8.17 -5.28
N THR A 109 3.87 9.42 -4.89
CA THR A 109 3.61 9.91 -3.53
C THR A 109 2.14 9.80 -3.10
N THR A 110 1.22 9.76 -4.06
CA THR A 110 -0.22 9.60 -3.84
C THR A 110 -0.64 8.15 -3.63
N ASP A 111 0.23 7.20 -3.99
CA ASP A 111 -0.08 5.77 -3.93
C ASP A 111 0.09 5.30 -2.49
N ILE A 112 -0.85 4.47 -2.02
CA ILE A 112 -0.87 4.03 -0.64
C ILE A 112 -0.45 2.57 -0.60
N VAL A 113 0.57 2.26 0.19
CA VAL A 113 1.07 0.90 0.38
C VAL A 113 0.78 0.45 1.82
N LEU A 114 0.04 -0.64 1.94
CA LEU A 114 -0.36 -1.25 3.20
C LEU A 114 0.11 -2.71 3.20
N ARG A 115 0.33 -3.28 4.38
CA ARG A 115 0.62 -4.72 4.51
C ARG A 115 -0.58 -5.40 5.17
N SER A 116 -1.17 -6.35 4.46
CA SER A 116 -2.28 -7.15 4.99
C SER A 116 -1.80 -8.14 6.05
N SER A 117 -2.68 -8.45 7.00
CA SER A 117 -2.47 -9.50 8.00
C SER A 117 -2.28 -10.89 7.37
N ALA A 118 -2.88 -11.12 6.19
CA ALA A 118 -2.74 -12.34 5.41
C ALA A 118 -1.40 -12.46 4.64
N GLY A 119 -0.48 -11.50 4.80
CA GLY A 119 0.90 -11.61 4.34
C GLY A 119 1.17 -11.15 2.90
N TYR A 120 0.24 -10.43 2.29
CA TYR A 120 0.45 -9.72 1.01
C TYR A 120 0.52 -8.20 1.23
N LEU A 121 1.12 -7.50 0.27
CA LEU A 121 1.12 -6.04 0.20
C LEU A 121 -0.12 -5.58 -0.55
N LEU A 122 -0.88 -4.67 0.02
CA LEU A 122 -2.02 -4.02 -0.62
C LEU A 122 -1.58 -2.64 -1.09
N ILE A 123 -1.72 -2.36 -2.38
CA ILE A 123 -1.40 -1.08 -3.00
C ILE A 123 -2.69 -0.46 -3.54
N LEU A 124 -2.96 0.78 -3.15
CA LEU A 124 -4.05 1.58 -3.67
C LEU A 124 -3.43 2.64 -4.60
N LEU A 125 -3.90 2.67 -5.85
CA LEU A 125 -3.45 3.59 -6.90
C LEU A 125 -4.62 4.54 -7.24
N PRO A 126 -4.82 5.61 -6.46
CA PRO A 126 -5.89 6.56 -6.72
C PRO A 126 -5.60 7.37 -8.00
N GLY A 127 -6.66 7.74 -8.72
CA GLY A 127 -6.56 8.50 -9.97
C GLY A 127 -5.90 7.74 -11.13
N THR A 128 -5.78 6.42 -11.04
CA THR A 128 -5.07 5.60 -12.03
C THR A 128 -6.02 4.56 -12.64
N THR A 129 -5.99 4.39 -13.96
CA THR A 129 -6.75 3.32 -14.65
C THR A 129 -5.96 2.02 -14.67
N LEU A 130 -6.64 0.88 -14.94
CA LEU A 130 -5.98 -0.43 -15.01
C LEU A 130 -4.81 -0.46 -16.01
N GLU A 131 -4.99 0.17 -17.18
CA GLU A 131 -3.96 0.29 -18.21
C GLU A 131 -2.74 1.06 -17.70
N GLN A 132 -2.98 2.18 -17.00
CA GLN A 132 -1.91 3.01 -16.44
C GLN A 132 -1.21 2.34 -15.25
N ALA A 133 -1.91 1.49 -14.49
CA ALA A 133 -1.36 0.76 -13.36
C ALA A 133 -0.43 -0.39 -13.79
N THR A 134 -0.62 -0.92 -15.00
CA THR A 134 0.14 -2.09 -15.48
C THR A 134 1.64 -1.80 -15.59
N GLN A 135 2.02 -0.64 -16.11
CA GLN A 135 3.42 -0.26 -16.28
C GLN A 135 4.20 -0.09 -14.95
N PRO A 136 3.73 0.69 -13.95
CA PRO A 136 4.41 0.81 -12.66
C PRO A 136 4.42 -0.52 -11.90
N LEU A 137 3.36 -1.33 -11.95
CA LEU A 137 3.33 -2.65 -11.33
C LEU A 137 4.33 -3.62 -11.98
N LYS A 138 4.45 -3.62 -13.31
CA LYS A 138 5.46 -4.42 -14.02
C LYS A 138 6.88 -3.98 -13.68
N ARG A 139 7.14 -2.67 -13.58
CA ARG A 139 8.43 -2.15 -13.15
C ARG A 139 8.77 -2.59 -11.73
N LEU A 140 7.80 -2.50 -10.83
CA LEU A 140 7.92 -2.92 -9.44
C LEU A 140 8.22 -4.42 -9.34
N ALA A 141 7.54 -5.24 -10.15
CA ALA A 141 7.76 -6.67 -10.24
C ALA A 141 9.15 -7.05 -10.77
N MET A 142 9.75 -6.25 -11.64
CA MET A 142 11.11 -6.46 -12.14
C MET A 142 12.21 -6.05 -11.14
N THR A 143 11.95 -5.01 -10.33
CA THR A 143 12.95 -4.51 -9.37
C THR A 143 12.91 -5.24 -8.04
N LEU A 144 11.76 -5.79 -7.67
CA LEU A 144 11.51 -6.36 -6.35
C LEU A 144 11.28 -7.86 -6.40
N PRO A 145 11.59 -8.61 -5.33
CA PRO A 145 11.34 -10.05 -5.25
C PRO A 145 9.85 -10.33 -5.05
N ILE A 146 9.06 -10.08 -6.09
CA ILE A 146 7.61 -10.28 -6.14
C ILE A 146 7.32 -11.61 -6.82
N LYS A 147 6.33 -12.34 -6.27
CA LYS A 147 5.87 -13.60 -6.83
C LYS A 147 4.72 -13.35 -7.79
N ASP A 148 3.64 -12.77 -7.29
CA ASP A 148 2.40 -12.60 -8.04
C ASP A 148 1.79 -11.23 -7.72
N VAL A 149 1.08 -10.65 -8.68
CA VAL A 149 0.31 -9.42 -8.51
C VAL A 149 -1.12 -9.66 -8.94
N VAL A 150 -2.09 -9.46 -8.04
CA VAL A 150 -3.51 -9.47 -8.37
C VAL A 150 -4.00 -8.03 -8.45
N VAL A 151 -4.68 -7.66 -9.52
CA VAL A 151 -5.13 -6.27 -9.76
C VAL A 151 -6.63 -6.22 -9.97
N ALA A 152 -7.28 -5.24 -9.36
CA ALA A 152 -8.70 -4.96 -9.52
C ALA A 152 -8.91 -3.47 -9.78
N ASP A 153 -9.76 -3.13 -10.74
CA ASP A 153 -10.29 -1.78 -10.85
C ASP A 153 -11.63 -1.66 -10.10
N GLU A 154 -12.10 -0.42 -9.92
CA GLU A 154 -13.38 -0.17 -9.26
C GLU A 154 -14.55 -0.90 -9.96
N LYS A 155 -14.51 -1.02 -11.29
CA LYS A 155 -15.57 -1.69 -12.06
C LYS A 155 -15.64 -3.18 -11.79
N MET A 156 -14.50 -3.87 -11.77
CA MET A 156 -14.37 -5.29 -11.41
C MET A 156 -14.86 -5.54 -9.98
N LEU A 157 -14.53 -4.62 -9.06
CA LEU A 157 -15.03 -4.72 -7.68
C LEU A 157 -16.55 -4.51 -7.62
N GLN A 158 -17.11 -3.56 -8.38
CA GLN A 158 -18.56 -3.35 -8.47
C GLN A 158 -19.30 -4.53 -9.09
N THR A 159 -18.74 -5.15 -10.15
CA THR A 159 -19.35 -6.33 -10.75
C THR A 159 -19.33 -7.50 -9.78
N MET A 160 -18.22 -7.76 -9.07
CA MET A 160 -18.18 -8.83 -8.06
C MET A 160 -19.23 -8.66 -6.98
N VAL A 161 -19.36 -7.46 -6.41
CA VAL A 161 -20.35 -7.22 -5.34
C VAL A 161 -21.77 -7.40 -5.85
N LYS A 162 -22.07 -6.95 -7.08
CA LYS A 162 -23.37 -7.19 -7.73
C LYS A 162 -23.64 -8.67 -7.94
N THR A 163 -22.66 -9.43 -8.42
CA THR A 163 -22.79 -10.88 -8.60
C THR A 163 -23.02 -11.60 -7.27
N GLN A 164 -22.35 -11.17 -6.20
CA GLN A 164 -22.49 -11.75 -4.87
C GLN A 164 -23.85 -11.45 -4.21
N ARG A 165 -24.46 -10.30 -4.50
CA ARG A 165 -25.79 -9.92 -3.99
C ARG A 165 -26.94 -10.69 -4.68
N GLY A 166 -26.64 -11.42 -5.75
CA GLY A 166 -27.64 -11.99 -6.65
C GLY A 166 -28.29 -10.90 -7.50
N ASN A 167 -28.82 -11.27 -8.68
CA ASN A 167 -29.49 -10.36 -9.63
C ASN A 167 -30.83 -9.79 -9.09
N SER A 168 -30.88 -9.30 -7.84
CA SER A 168 -32.00 -8.53 -7.33
C SER A 168 -32.03 -7.21 -8.11
N LYS A 169 -33.02 -7.07 -8.98
CA LYS A 169 -33.35 -5.85 -9.75
C LYS A 169 -33.71 -4.64 -8.88
N GLU A 170 -33.59 -4.72 -7.57
CA GLU A 170 -33.76 -3.59 -6.66
C GLU A 170 -32.55 -2.68 -6.80
N ASP A 171 -32.82 -1.59 -7.53
CA ASP A 171 -32.11 -0.34 -7.68
C ASP A 171 -30.58 -0.33 -7.60
N VAL A 172 -30.01 0.47 -8.49
CA VAL A 172 -28.61 0.91 -8.52
C VAL A 172 -28.36 1.85 -7.32
N GLU A 173 -28.83 1.50 -6.14
CA GLU A 173 -28.43 2.15 -4.90
C GLU A 173 -26.97 1.81 -4.66
N LYS A 174 -26.20 2.89 -4.48
CA LYS A 174 -24.77 2.87 -4.23
C LYS A 174 -24.46 1.84 -3.15
N ILE A 175 -23.70 0.81 -3.51
CA ILE A 175 -23.22 -0.21 -2.57
C ILE A 175 -22.57 0.53 -1.39
N PRO A 176 -22.98 0.26 -0.13
CA PRO A 176 -22.40 0.93 1.01
C PRO A 176 -20.88 0.66 1.08
N PRO A 177 -20.04 1.68 1.34
CA PRO A 177 -18.58 1.54 1.30
C PRO A 177 -18.03 0.42 2.18
N ALA A 178 -18.65 0.16 3.33
CA ALA A 178 -18.27 -0.92 4.23
C ALA A 178 -18.47 -2.32 3.64
N GLU A 179 -19.54 -2.55 2.86
CA GLU A 179 -19.78 -3.82 2.17
C GLU A 179 -18.83 -3.97 0.98
N PHE A 180 -18.63 -2.87 0.24
CA PHE A 180 -17.68 -2.82 -0.87
C PHE A 180 -16.25 -3.14 -0.42
N ARG A 181 -15.85 -2.59 0.73
CA ARG A 181 -14.58 -2.88 1.41
C ARG A 181 -14.45 -4.36 1.77
N LYS A 182 -15.46 -4.93 2.44
CA LYS A 182 -15.43 -6.34 2.86
C LYS A 182 -15.29 -7.27 1.66
N ALA A 183 -16.09 -7.06 0.63
CA ALA A 183 -16.03 -7.86 -0.59
C ALA A 183 -14.69 -7.71 -1.32
N CYS A 184 -14.15 -6.49 -1.39
CA CYS A 184 -12.83 -6.23 -1.98
C CYS A 184 -11.71 -6.99 -1.26
N ILE A 185 -11.63 -6.88 0.07
CA ILE A 185 -10.61 -7.57 0.86
C ILE A 185 -10.77 -9.09 0.74
N GLN A 186 -11.99 -9.61 0.88
CA GLN A 186 -12.26 -11.05 0.79
C GLN A 186 -11.94 -11.63 -0.60
N ALA A 187 -12.29 -10.92 -1.68
CA ALA A 187 -12.00 -11.35 -3.04
C ALA A 187 -10.49 -11.40 -3.32
N LEU A 188 -9.76 -10.37 -2.90
CA LEU A 188 -8.31 -10.32 -3.05
C LEU A 188 -7.63 -11.43 -2.22
N GLU A 189 -8.07 -11.63 -0.97
CA GLU A 189 -7.58 -12.71 -0.11
C GLU A 189 -7.81 -14.09 -0.74
N ALA A 190 -9.04 -14.35 -1.21
CA ALA A 190 -9.40 -15.61 -1.84
C ALA A 190 -8.58 -15.86 -3.10
N ARG A 191 -8.39 -14.85 -3.96
CA ARG A 191 -7.64 -15.01 -5.20
C ARG A 191 -6.15 -15.19 -4.96
N CYS A 192 -5.56 -14.42 -4.03
CA CYS A 192 -4.18 -14.64 -3.59
C CYS A 192 -3.98 -16.04 -2.97
N ALA A 193 -4.93 -16.53 -2.17
CA ALA A 193 -4.87 -17.88 -1.61
C ALA A 193 -4.97 -18.97 -2.69
N SER A 194 -5.84 -18.79 -3.70
CA SER A 194 -5.97 -19.67 -4.85
C SER A 194 -4.70 -19.73 -5.70
N ILE A 195 -4.02 -18.60 -5.92
CA ILE A 195 -2.76 -18.56 -6.67
C ILE A 195 -1.64 -19.24 -5.85
N LYS A 196 -1.65 -19.08 -4.53
CA LYS A 196 -0.69 -19.75 -3.65
C LYS A 196 -0.83 -21.28 -3.68
N SER A 197 -2.04 -21.81 -3.82
CA SER A 197 -2.29 -23.26 -3.91
C SER A 197 -2.06 -23.84 -5.31
N SER A 198 -2.19 -23.03 -6.37
CA SER A 198 -1.71 -23.40 -7.70
C SER A 198 -0.19 -23.27 -7.75
N VAL A 199 0.52 -24.36 -7.51
CA VAL A 199 1.99 -24.45 -7.57
C VAL A 199 2.44 -24.22 -9.02
N SER A 200 2.56 -22.96 -9.43
CA SER A 200 3.28 -22.54 -10.63
C SER A 200 4.69 -22.14 -10.19
N GLU A 201 5.69 -22.95 -10.54
CA GLU A 201 7.13 -22.64 -10.40
C GLU A 201 7.61 -21.68 -11.51
N SER A 202 6.76 -20.75 -11.93
CA SER A 202 7.21 -19.67 -12.81
C SER A 202 7.98 -18.65 -11.98
N ASP A 203 9.25 -18.44 -12.30
CA ASP A 203 10.08 -17.45 -11.63
C ASP A 203 9.77 -16.01 -12.06
N GLU A 204 9.01 -15.85 -13.16
CA GLU A 204 8.54 -14.56 -13.64
C GLU A 204 7.28 -14.09 -12.90
N PRO A 205 7.25 -12.82 -12.45
CA PRO A 205 6.09 -12.28 -11.76
C PRO A 205 4.94 -12.04 -12.73
N ALA A 206 3.84 -12.77 -12.52
CA ALA A 206 2.63 -12.63 -13.31
C ALA A 206 1.66 -11.62 -12.70
N ILE A 207 0.96 -10.87 -13.56
CA ILE A 207 -0.08 -9.92 -13.18
C ILE A 207 -1.43 -10.52 -13.58
N TYR A 208 -2.27 -10.81 -12.60
CA TYR A 208 -3.58 -11.42 -12.76
C TYR A 208 -4.68 -10.40 -12.49
N PRO A 209 -5.72 -10.30 -13.32
CA PRO A 209 -6.92 -9.58 -12.94
C PRO A 209 -7.65 -10.32 -11.80
N LEU A 210 -8.37 -9.58 -10.95
CA LEU A 210 -9.16 -10.17 -9.86
C LEU A 210 -10.31 -11.04 -10.41
N VAL A 211 -10.88 -10.65 -11.54
CA VAL A 211 -11.92 -11.37 -12.26
C VAL A 211 -11.46 -11.59 -13.70
N ASP A 212 -11.45 -12.84 -14.13
CA ASP A 212 -11.28 -13.18 -15.54
C ASP A 212 -12.59 -12.86 -16.28
N LEU A 213 -12.72 -11.63 -16.79
CA LEU A 213 -13.90 -11.18 -17.52
C LEU A 213 -14.19 -12.00 -18.79
N SER A 214 -13.25 -12.85 -19.23
CA SER A 214 -13.45 -13.82 -20.31
C SER A 214 -14.41 -14.96 -19.94
N GLU A 215 -14.61 -15.29 -18.66
CA GLU A 215 -15.59 -16.32 -18.25
C GLU A 215 -17.03 -15.78 -18.17
N ALA A 216 -17.21 -14.47 -18.04
CA ALA A 216 -18.54 -13.84 -17.94
C ALA A 216 -19.23 -13.62 -19.30
N GLN A 217 -18.54 -13.82 -20.43
CA GLN A 217 -19.10 -13.64 -21.77
C GLN A 217 -19.64 -14.92 -22.43
N ILE A 218 -19.52 -16.08 -21.79
CA ILE A 218 -20.10 -17.33 -22.31
C ILE A 218 -21.50 -17.55 -21.68
N VAL A 219 -22.43 -16.65 -21.98
CA VAL A 219 -23.86 -17.00 -21.94
C VAL A 219 -24.26 -17.22 -23.39
N PRO A 220 -24.54 -18.47 -23.82
CA PRO A 220 -24.93 -18.72 -25.19
C PRO A 220 -26.26 -18.03 -25.43
N ASP A 221 -26.24 -17.19 -26.45
CA ASP A 221 -27.37 -16.53 -27.07
C ASP A 221 -28.43 -17.59 -27.42
N ARG A 222 -29.38 -17.83 -26.49
CA ARG A 222 -30.57 -18.63 -26.78
C ARG A 222 -31.41 -17.81 -27.75
N LYS A 223 -31.15 -18.00 -29.04
CA LYS A 223 -32.10 -17.73 -30.11
C LYS A 223 -33.42 -18.40 -29.72
N ILE A 224 -34.39 -17.61 -29.30
CA ILE A 224 -35.79 -18.02 -29.26
C ILE A 224 -36.27 -18.00 -30.71
N LEU A 225 -36.13 -19.15 -31.37
CA LEU A 225 -36.89 -19.50 -32.55
C LEU A 225 -38.10 -20.31 -32.09
N SER A 226 -39.26 -19.67 -32.06
CA SER A 226 -40.58 -20.18 -32.46
C SER A 226 -41.66 -19.24 -31.95
#